data_AF-A0A927S0H1-F1
#
_entry.id   AF-A0A927S0H1-F1
#
_cell.length_a   1.000
_cell.length_b   1.000
_cell.length_c   1.000
_cell.angle_alpha   90.00
_cell.angle_beta   90.00
_cell.angle_gamma   90.00
#
_symmetry.space_group_name_H-M   'P 1'
#
loop_
_entity.id
_entity.type
_entity.pdbx_description
1 polymer ?
#
loop_
_entity_poly.entity_id
_entity_poly.type
_entity_poly.pdbx_seq_one_letter_code
_entity_poly.pdbx_strand_id
1 'polypeptide(L)'
;MDVKIYLPLTLVVFATIVTLCYVFILFHKISKLKIANKKVEELQEYIHNGALTFLSREYKVIIPFVLGIGVILTMLGFIPQLQGAEGIGWPAAICFAIGALFSAMAGWIGMSIATKANARTAIKAKEEGMSGALKTAFGGGAVLGLSVAGLGLLGLTTIFLVVYWISGSLSLSVQVLTGYSLGCSMIALFARVGGGIYTKAADVGADLVGKLEAGIPEDDARNPATIADNVGDNVGDIAGMGSDLTESYVGSIISCLTMALFTFSSNTNGYKYLLFPLLICAVGVLASVFSALIIRARNWKDPHKALNISTYIATGIVIVASVLLSIFYLKEWKFMLCVISGLVAGIAIGFVAELYTSDEFSSVKQIAKESQTGHGTNIIAGLGVGMKSTCLTIVCLCFAIALAYFFGGAYGISLTTVGMLCTVGITVSVDGYGPIADNAGGIAEMAELPKEVRTITDKLDSVGNTTAAIGKGFCIGSATLTALAFILSFIESAKVSITLENPCVLIGLIIGAMLPYLFSAMTIASVGKAANKIFCSIDAL
;
A
#
# COMPACT_ATOMS: atom_id res chain seq x y z
N MET A 1 -10.44 20.12 -30.33
CA MET A 1 -10.09 19.25 -29.19
C MET A 1 -11.06 18.10 -29.13
N ASP A 2 -10.58 16.86 -29.07
CA ASP A 2 -11.43 15.67 -28.97
C ASP A 2 -12.14 15.60 -27.61
N VAL A 3 -13.33 16.19 -27.53
CA VAL A 3 -14.19 16.21 -26.33
C VAL A 3 -14.35 14.81 -25.72
N LYS A 4 -14.33 13.77 -26.57
CA LYS A 4 -14.45 12.35 -26.19
C LYS A 4 -13.31 11.81 -25.33
N ILE A 5 -12.13 12.45 -25.36
CA ILE A 5 -10.94 12.07 -24.58
C ILE A 5 -10.74 13.04 -23.40
N TYR A 6 -10.90 14.34 -23.64
CA TYR A 6 -10.71 15.35 -22.60
C TYR A 6 -11.74 15.23 -21.47
N LEU A 7 -13.02 14.95 -21.77
CA LEU A 7 -14.07 14.89 -20.75
C LEU A 7 -13.86 13.74 -19.73
N PRO A 8 -13.59 12.49 -20.14
CA PRO A 8 -13.27 11.43 -19.18
C PRO A 8 -12.05 11.76 -18.31
N LEU A 9 -10.98 12.31 -18.89
CA LEU A 9 -9.76 12.64 -18.15
C LEU A 9 -10.01 13.77 -17.14
N THR A 10 -10.77 14.81 -17.49
CA THR A 10 -11.10 15.88 -16.55
C THR A 10 -12.00 15.40 -15.42
N LEU A 11 -12.90 14.43 -15.67
CA LEU A 11 -13.69 13.79 -14.61
C LEU A 11 -12.81 12.99 -13.64
N VAL A 12 -11.80 12.28 -14.15
CA VAL A 12 -10.84 11.55 -13.31
C VAL A 12 -10.03 12.52 -12.46
N VAL A 13 -9.50 13.60 -13.05
CA VAL A 13 -8.80 14.66 -12.29
C VAL A 13 -9.72 15.28 -11.24
N PHE A 14 -10.96 15.61 -11.59
CA PHE A 14 -11.93 16.15 -10.65
C PHE A 14 -12.19 15.20 -9.46
N ALA A 15 -12.37 13.90 -9.72
CA ALA A 15 -12.53 12.89 -8.68
C ALA A 15 -11.34 12.86 -7.71
N THR A 16 -10.10 12.94 -8.23
CA THR A 16 -8.90 12.99 -7.38
C THR A 16 -8.81 14.27 -6.56
N ILE A 17 -9.17 15.42 -7.12
CA ILE A 17 -9.19 16.69 -6.39
C ILE A 17 -10.22 16.64 -5.26
N VAL A 18 -11.43 16.11 -5.50
CA VAL A 18 -12.45 15.94 -4.47
C VAL A 18 -11.92 15.08 -3.31
N THR A 19 -11.22 13.99 -3.63
CA THR A 19 -10.60 13.12 -2.63
C THR A 19 -9.52 13.84 -1.83
N LEU A 20 -8.61 14.56 -2.48
CA LEU A 20 -7.55 15.30 -1.79
C LEU A 20 -8.09 16.47 -0.96
N CYS A 21 -9.18 17.11 -1.39
CA CYS A 21 -9.92 18.07 -0.57
C CYS A 21 -10.49 17.41 0.70
N TYR A 22 -11.06 16.21 0.59
CA TYR A 22 -11.54 15.47 1.76
C TYR A 22 -10.38 15.04 2.68
N VAL A 23 -9.24 14.60 2.12
CA VAL A 23 -8.00 14.35 2.86
C VAL A 23 -7.59 15.58 3.67
N PHE A 24 -7.55 16.76 3.05
CA PHE A 24 -7.21 18.02 3.72
C PHE A 24 -8.17 18.36 4.87
N ILE A 25 -9.48 18.23 4.63
CA ILE A 25 -10.51 18.44 5.66
C ILE A 25 -10.31 17.47 6.84
N LEU A 26 -10.06 16.20 6.54
CA LEU A 26 -9.89 15.16 7.55
C LEU A 26 -8.60 15.36 8.36
N PHE A 27 -7.50 15.66 7.69
CA PHE A 27 -6.21 15.98 8.30
C PHE A 27 -6.37 17.13 9.30
N HIS A 28 -7.04 18.21 8.90
CA HIS A 28 -7.25 19.38 9.77
C HIS A 28 -8.18 19.07 10.93
N LYS A 29 -9.25 18.30 10.69
CA LYS A 29 -10.21 17.91 11.73
C LYS A 29 -9.54 17.09 12.83
N ILE A 30 -8.69 16.12 12.46
CA ILE A 30 -7.95 15.30 13.43
C ILE A 30 -6.88 16.13 14.13
N SER A 31 -6.09 16.91 13.38
CA SER A 31 -5.04 17.77 13.96
C SER A 31 -5.57 18.75 15.00
N LYS A 32 -6.82 19.23 14.85
CA LYS A 32 -7.48 20.15 15.79
C LYS A 32 -8.03 19.50 17.06
N LEU A 33 -8.07 18.17 17.16
CA LEU A 33 -8.46 17.51 18.41
C LEU A 33 -7.44 17.87 19.48
N LYS A 34 -7.92 18.40 20.62
CA LYS A 34 -7.09 18.84 21.74
C LYS A 34 -6.63 17.65 22.57
N ILE A 35 -5.38 17.68 22.99
CA ILE A 35 -4.81 16.74 23.97
C ILE A 35 -4.76 17.50 25.29
N ALA A 36 -5.53 17.08 26.30
CA ALA A 36 -5.56 17.76 27.59
C ALA A 36 -4.47 17.26 28.56
N ASN A 37 -3.89 16.08 28.29
CA ASN A 37 -2.87 15.46 29.13
C ASN A 37 -1.46 15.82 28.63
N LYS A 38 -0.68 16.53 29.45
CA LYS A 38 0.69 16.97 29.12
C LYS A 38 1.64 15.82 28.80
N LYS A 39 1.59 14.71 29.55
CA LYS A 39 2.49 13.56 29.34
C LYS A 39 2.21 12.91 27.98
N VAL A 40 0.93 12.80 27.60
CA VAL A 40 0.50 12.29 26.29
C VAL A 40 0.94 13.23 25.14
N GLU A 41 0.84 14.54 25.34
CA GLU A 41 1.30 15.54 24.37
C GLU A 41 2.83 15.47 24.15
N GLU A 42 3.59 15.36 25.23
CA GLU A 42 5.05 15.24 25.19
C GLU A 42 5.51 13.96 24.45
N LEU A 43 4.90 12.80 24.77
CA LEU A 43 5.19 11.54 24.08
C LEU A 43 4.87 11.63 22.58
N GLN A 44 3.74 12.24 22.23
CA GLN A 44 3.37 12.48 20.84
C GLN A 44 4.40 13.36 20.12
N GLU A 45 4.97 14.35 20.80
CA GLU A 45 5.99 15.22 20.23
C GLU A 45 7.30 14.47 20.00
N TYR A 46 7.75 13.62 20.93
CA TYR A 46 8.93 12.78 20.74
C TYR A 46 8.78 11.83 19.55
N ILE A 47 7.65 11.13 19.47
CA ILE A 47 7.37 10.20 18.35
C ILE A 47 7.30 10.98 17.02
N HIS A 48 6.60 12.12 16.99
CA HIS A 48 6.48 12.94 15.79
C HIS A 48 7.84 13.48 15.31
N ASN A 49 8.65 14.02 16.22
CA ASN A 49 9.97 14.56 15.89
C ASN A 49 10.95 13.44 15.47
N GLY A 50 10.89 12.27 16.11
CA GLY A 50 11.68 11.10 15.74
C GLY A 50 11.35 10.63 14.32
N ALA A 51 10.06 10.46 14.01
CA ALA A 51 9.60 10.03 12.70
C ALA A 51 9.94 11.03 11.59
N LEU A 52 9.76 12.33 11.85
CA LEU A 52 10.10 13.39 10.91
C LEU A 52 11.60 13.47 10.67
N THR A 53 12.42 13.28 11.71
CA THR A 53 13.89 13.25 11.60
C THR A 53 14.36 12.07 10.76
N PHE A 54 13.81 10.87 11.00
CA PHE A 54 14.13 9.68 10.23
C PHE A 54 13.76 9.86 8.75
N LEU A 55 12.52 10.22 8.44
CA LEU A 55 12.07 10.40 7.05
C LEU A 55 12.86 11.51 6.34
N SER A 56 13.16 12.61 7.02
CA SER A 56 13.99 13.67 6.46
C SER A 56 15.41 13.18 6.14
N ARG A 57 15.97 12.28 6.96
CA ARG A 57 17.29 11.69 6.73
C ARG A 57 17.26 10.69 5.59
N GLU A 58 16.26 9.81 5.58
CA GLU A 58 16.04 8.81 4.52
C GLU A 58 15.89 9.50 3.16
N TYR A 59 15.02 10.50 3.04
CA TYR A 59 14.79 11.20 1.79
C TYR A 59 16.03 11.99 1.30
N LYS A 60 16.83 12.55 2.23
CA LYS A 60 18.13 13.15 1.87
C LYS A 60 19.09 12.15 1.24
N VAL A 61 19.03 10.88 1.63
CA VAL A 61 19.84 9.81 1.03
C VAL A 61 19.25 9.37 -0.32
N ILE A 62 17.93 9.35 -0.46
CA ILE A 62 17.26 8.92 -1.70
C ILE A 62 17.40 9.96 -2.84
N ILE A 63 17.39 11.27 -2.54
CA ILE A 63 17.45 12.34 -3.55
C ILE A 63 18.60 12.17 -4.55
N PRO A 64 19.88 11.96 -4.13
CA PRO A 64 20.97 11.69 -5.05
C PRO A 64 20.74 10.50 -5.98
N PHE A 65 20.13 9.42 -5.49
CA PHE A 65 19.80 8.24 -6.32
C PHE A 65 18.72 8.56 -7.36
N VAL A 66 17.67 9.28 -6.96
CA VAL A 66 16.62 9.74 -7.89
C VAL A 66 17.22 10.64 -8.97
N LEU A 67 18.08 11.59 -8.61
CA LEU A 67 18.77 12.44 -9.59
C LEU A 67 19.67 11.63 -10.52
N GLY A 68 20.43 10.67 -9.97
CA GLY A 68 21.30 9.78 -10.76
C GLY A 68 20.53 8.97 -11.78
N ILE A 69 19.41 8.34 -11.38
CA ILE A 69 18.54 7.59 -12.29
C ILE A 69 17.90 8.53 -13.32
N GLY A 70 17.43 9.71 -12.92
CA GLY A 70 16.87 10.69 -13.86
C GLY A 70 17.87 11.13 -14.93
N VAL A 71 19.14 11.31 -14.57
CA VAL A 71 20.22 11.57 -15.53
C VAL A 71 20.43 10.37 -16.44
N ILE A 72 20.47 9.14 -15.91
CA ILE A 72 20.61 7.92 -16.72
C ILE A 72 19.46 7.81 -17.73
N LEU A 73 18.21 7.95 -17.30
CA LEU A 73 17.04 7.89 -18.19
C LEU A 73 17.10 8.96 -19.30
N THR A 74 17.57 10.16 -18.98
CA THR A 74 17.79 11.23 -19.96
C THR A 74 18.90 10.87 -20.94
N MET A 75 20.03 10.36 -20.44
CA MET A 75 21.19 9.97 -21.24
C MET A 75 20.88 8.81 -22.19
N LEU A 76 20.11 7.82 -21.73
CA LEU A 76 19.64 6.72 -22.57
C LEU A 76 18.79 7.22 -23.75
N GLY A 77 18.12 8.36 -23.62
CA GLY A 77 17.38 8.99 -24.72
C GLY A 77 18.24 9.55 -25.85
N PHE A 78 19.54 9.77 -25.62
CA PHE A 78 20.48 10.17 -26.68
C PHE A 78 21.01 8.97 -27.49
N ILE A 79 20.79 7.74 -27.03
CA ILE A 79 21.20 6.54 -27.75
C ILE A 79 20.22 6.29 -28.90
N PRO A 80 20.64 6.33 -30.17
CA PRO A 80 19.73 6.22 -31.31
C PRO A 80 18.87 4.95 -31.31
N GLN A 81 19.42 3.84 -30.81
CA GLN A 81 18.72 2.54 -30.72
C GLN A 81 17.61 2.51 -29.66
N LEU A 82 17.63 3.45 -28.70
CA LEU A 82 16.67 3.53 -27.60
C LEU A 82 15.70 4.71 -27.74
N GLN A 83 15.81 5.49 -28.82
CA GLN A 83 14.89 6.59 -29.09
C GLN A 83 13.47 6.07 -29.31
N GLY A 84 12.52 6.60 -28.53
CA GLY A 84 11.11 6.19 -28.58
C GLY A 84 10.77 4.94 -27.78
N ALA A 85 11.72 4.38 -27.03
CA ALA A 85 11.43 3.32 -26.06
C ALA A 85 10.66 3.87 -24.85
N GLU A 86 9.80 3.03 -24.26
CA GLU A 86 8.97 3.40 -23.12
C GLU A 86 9.83 3.75 -21.90
N GLY A 87 9.49 4.82 -21.18
CA GLY A 87 10.24 5.23 -19.99
C GLY A 87 11.63 5.82 -20.25
N ILE A 88 12.02 6.10 -21.51
CA ILE A 88 13.34 6.65 -21.84
C ILE A 88 13.24 8.11 -22.33
N GLY A 89 14.26 8.90 -22.01
CA GLY A 89 14.41 10.28 -22.44
C GLY A 89 13.98 11.30 -21.39
N TRP A 90 14.20 12.58 -21.72
CA TRP A 90 13.93 13.68 -20.80
C TRP A 90 12.46 13.78 -20.34
N PRO A 91 11.42 13.45 -21.14
CA PRO A 91 10.03 13.49 -20.65
C PRO A 91 9.78 12.42 -19.59
N ALA A 92 10.32 11.21 -19.81
CA ALA A 92 10.20 10.12 -18.85
C ALA A 92 10.98 10.41 -17.56
N ALA A 93 12.15 11.05 -17.65
CA ALA A 93 12.92 11.48 -16.48
C ALA A 93 12.16 12.53 -15.63
N ILE A 94 11.45 13.47 -16.26
CA ILE A 94 10.57 14.41 -15.54
C ILE A 94 9.41 13.65 -14.88
N CYS A 95 8.77 12.73 -15.60
CA CYS A 95 7.68 11.91 -15.05
C CYS A 95 8.17 11.06 -13.87
N PHE A 96 9.38 10.52 -13.95
CA PHE A 96 10.07 9.80 -12.88
C PHE A 96 10.27 10.66 -11.64
N ALA A 97 10.76 11.90 -11.80
CA ALA A 97 10.90 12.82 -10.68
C ALA A 97 9.54 13.18 -10.04
N ILE A 98 8.48 13.36 -10.84
CA ILE A 98 7.13 13.63 -10.34
C ILE A 98 6.57 12.40 -9.60
N GLY A 99 6.80 11.19 -10.11
CA GLY A 99 6.40 9.94 -9.45
C GLY A 99 7.08 9.74 -8.11
N ALA A 100 8.40 9.97 -8.07
CA ALA A 100 9.15 9.96 -6.83
C ALA A 100 8.62 11.01 -5.84
N LEU A 101 8.33 12.24 -6.29
CA LEU A 101 7.76 13.28 -5.44
C LEU A 101 6.40 12.86 -4.86
N PHE A 102 5.49 12.34 -5.69
CA PHE A 102 4.13 12.01 -5.26
C PHE A 102 4.09 10.80 -4.33
N SER A 103 4.91 9.78 -4.59
CA SER A 103 5.07 8.63 -3.69
C SER A 103 5.68 9.05 -2.34
N ALA A 104 6.68 9.93 -2.35
CA ALA A 104 7.27 10.47 -1.12
C ALA A 104 6.27 11.35 -0.34
N MET A 105 5.46 12.15 -1.04
CA MET A 105 4.40 12.96 -0.45
C MET A 105 3.30 12.10 0.19
N ALA A 106 2.90 10.99 -0.44
CA ALA A 106 1.91 10.08 0.12
C ALA A 106 2.39 9.50 1.46
N GLY A 107 3.62 8.99 1.52
CA GLY A 107 4.24 8.51 2.75
C GLY A 107 4.40 9.59 3.82
N TRP A 108 4.81 10.80 3.41
CA TRP A 108 4.97 11.94 4.33
C TRP A 108 3.66 12.41 4.94
N ILE A 109 2.60 12.55 4.13
CA ILE A 109 1.26 12.94 4.61
C ILE A 109 0.74 11.87 5.57
N GLY A 110 0.91 10.60 5.22
CA GLY A 110 0.56 9.44 6.04
C GLY A 110 1.21 9.46 7.41
N MET A 111 2.55 9.55 7.46
CA MET A 111 3.28 9.63 8.74
C MET A 111 2.86 10.86 9.55
N SER A 112 2.73 12.02 8.89
CA SER A 112 2.39 13.27 9.55
C SER A 112 1.02 13.26 10.23
N ILE A 113 0.05 12.51 9.67
CA ILE A 113 -1.25 12.34 10.30
C ILE A 113 -1.25 11.22 11.33
N ALA A 114 -0.54 10.10 11.08
CA ALA A 114 -0.47 8.96 12.00
C ALA A 114 0.11 9.37 13.36
N THR A 115 1.26 10.07 13.33
CA THR A 115 1.93 10.65 14.50
C THR A 115 1.12 11.73 15.24
N LYS A 116 0.04 12.25 14.63
CA LYS A 116 -0.91 13.12 15.32
C LYS A 116 -2.11 12.33 15.82
N ALA A 117 -2.58 11.36 15.05
CA ALA A 117 -3.77 10.58 15.31
C ALA A 117 -3.56 9.57 16.45
N ASN A 118 -2.34 9.07 16.67
CA ASN A 118 -2.01 8.11 17.73
C ASN A 118 -2.41 8.60 19.13
N ALA A 119 -1.84 9.71 19.61
CA ALA A 119 -2.13 10.27 20.93
C ALA A 119 -3.60 10.68 21.07
N ARG A 120 -4.19 11.20 19.98
CA ARG A 120 -5.61 11.56 19.93
C ARG A 120 -6.50 10.33 20.05
N THR A 121 -6.07 9.20 19.51
CA THR A 121 -6.77 7.91 19.64
C THR A 121 -6.73 7.43 21.09
N ALA A 122 -5.58 7.52 21.78
CA ALA A 122 -5.47 7.19 23.20
C ALA A 122 -6.39 8.05 24.08
N ILE A 123 -6.42 9.38 23.84
CA ILE A 123 -7.34 10.28 24.56
C ILE A 123 -8.80 9.97 24.25
N LYS A 124 -9.13 9.67 22.98
CA LYS A 124 -10.50 9.31 22.60
C LYS A 124 -10.95 7.96 23.13
N ALA A 125 -10.04 7.01 23.33
CA ALA A 125 -10.33 5.78 24.05
C ALA A 125 -10.73 6.06 25.50
N LYS A 126 -10.06 7.03 26.16
CA LYS A 126 -10.41 7.46 27.52
C LYS A 126 -11.75 8.20 27.61
N GLU A 127 -12.02 9.11 26.68
CA GLU A 127 -13.20 10.02 26.74
C GLU A 127 -14.47 9.41 26.14
N GLU A 128 -14.35 8.72 25.02
CA GLU A 128 -15.47 8.29 24.16
C GLU A 128 -15.50 6.76 23.96
N GLY A 129 -14.57 6.04 24.61
CA GLY A 129 -14.45 4.59 24.52
C GLY A 129 -14.05 4.09 23.13
N MET A 130 -14.38 2.82 22.88
CA MET A 130 -14.05 2.08 21.66
C MET A 130 -14.41 2.82 20.37
N SER A 131 -15.62 3.37 20.30
CA SER A 131 -16.09 4.01 19.06
C SER A 131 -15.38 5.32 18.74
N GLY A 132 -15.00 6.11 19.76
CA GLY A 132 -14.26 7.37 19.56
C GLY A 132 -12.82 7.11 19.14
N ALA A 133 -12.18 6.12 19.77
CA ALA A 133 -10.84 5.67 19.42
C ALA A 133 -10.79 5.15 17.97
N LEU A 134 -11.69 4.22 17.61
CA LEU A 134 -11.79 3.69 16.26
C LEU A 134 -11.98 4.78 15.20
N LYS A 135 -12.88 5.75 15.42
CA LYS A 135 -13.11 6.86 14.46
C LYS A 135 -11.88 7.73 14.25
N THR A 136 -11.05 7.89 15.28
CA THR A 136 -9.85 8.74 15.24
C THR A 136 -8.72 8.02 14.53
N ALA A 137 -8.41 6.79 14.94
CA ALA A 137 -7.40 5.99 14.28
C ALA A 137 -7.79 5.67 12.83
N PHE A 138 -9.05 5.32 12.54
CA PHE A 138 -9.49 5.07 11.15
C PHE A 138 -9.50 6.36 10.34
N GLY A 139 -9.77 7.50 10.98
CA GLY A 139 -9.63 8.80 10.35
C GLY A 139 -8.18 9.09 9.91
N GLY A 140 -7.19 8.70 10.73
CA GLY A 140 -5.78 8.81 10.38
C GLY A 140 -5.40 7.88 9.23
N GLY A 141 -5.80 6.60 9.31
CA GLY A 141 -5.63 5.65 8.21
C GLY A 141 -6.29 6.12 6.91
N ALA A 142 -7.49 6.69 7.01
CA ALA A 142 -8.21 7.25 5.86
C ALA A 142 -7.47 8.39 5.16
N VAL A 143 -6.75 9.23 5.91
CA VAL A 143 -5.90 10.27 5.30
C VAL A 143 -4.74 9.64 4.54
N LEU A 144 -4.09 8.60 5.07
CA LEU A 144 -3.04 7.85 4.36
C LEU A 144 -3.61 7.24 3.07
N GLY A 145 -4.62 6.39 3.17
CA GLY A 145 -5.11 5.62 2.03
C GLY A 145 -5.71 6.48 0.91
N LEU A 146 -6.47 7.50 1.26
CA LEU A 146 -7.00 8.44 0.28
C LEU A 146 -5.92 9.34 -0.33
N SER A 147 -4.82 9.62 0.38
CA SER A 147 -3.66 10.31 -0.19
C SER A 147 -2.93 9.43 -1.20
N VAL A 148 -2.71 8.14 -0.88
CA VAL A 148 -2.11 7.15 -1.80
C VAL A 148 -2.89 7.08 -3.11
N ALA A 149 -4.20 6.83 -3.03
CA ALA A 149 -5.03 6.70 -4.21
C ALA A 149 -5.21 8.05 -4.95
N GLY A 150 -5.39 9.15 -4.20
CA GLY A 150 -5.60 10.48 -4.75
C GLY A 150 -4.37 11.03 -5.47
N LEU A 151 -3.20 11.02 -4.83
CA LEU A 151 -1.93 11.49 -5.44
C LEU A 151 -1.52 10.57 -6.59
N GLY A 152 -1.58 9.24 -6.39
CA GLY A 152 -1.25 8.26 -7.42
C GLY A 152 -2.00 8.50 -8.73
N LEU A 153 -3.34 8.62 -8.64
CA LEU A 153 -4.20 8.82 -9.81
C LEU A 153 -4.13 10.25 -10.36
N LEU A 154 -3.97 11.27 -9.51
CA LEU A 154 -3.84 12.66 -9.94
C LEU A 154 -2.59 12.83 -10.80
N GLY A 155 -1.42 12.41 -10.29
CA GLY A 155 -0.15 12.55 -11.00
C GLY A 155 -0.19 11.85 -12.36
N LEU A 156 -0.64 10.59 -12.38
CA LEU A 156 -0.79 9.81 -13.60
C LEU A 156 -1.70 10.50 -14.61
N THR A 157 -2.92 10.90 -14.19
CA THR A 157 -3.91 11.47 -15.11
C THR A 157 -3.53 12.86 -15.59
N THR A 158 -2.94 13.68 -14.72
CA THR A 158 -2.46 15.03 -15.10
C THR A 158 -1.30 14.94 -16.09
N ILE A 159 -0.32 14.06 -15.86
CA ILE A 159 0.78 13.84 -16.81
C ILE A 159 0.22 13.37 -18.16
N PHE A 160 -0.67 12.39 -18.15
CA PHE A 160 -1.33 11.90 -19.37
C PHE A 160 -2.02 13.05 -20.13
N LEU A 161 -2.82 13.85 -19.43
CA LEU A 161 -3.57 14.97 -20.00
C LEU A 161 -2.65 16.03 -20.62
N VAL A 162 -1.59 16.42 -19.91
CA VAL A 162 -0.64 17.45 -20.36
C VAL A 162 0.13 16.97 -21.58
N VAL A 163 0.62 15.74 -21.58
CA VAL A 163 1.38 15.18 -22.71
C VAL A 163 0.48 14.99 -23.91
N TYR A 164 -0.78 14.56 -23.71
CA TYR A 164 -1.75 14.48 -24.79
C TYR A 164 -2.10 15.86 -25.36
N TRP A 165 -2.20 16.89 -24.51
CA TRP A 165 -2.48 18.26 -24.94
C TRP A 165 -1.35 18.85 -25.80
N ILE A 166 -0.09 18.57 -25.45
CA ILE A 166 1.09 19.06 -26.18
C ILE A 166 1.31 18.28 -27.48
N SER A 167 1.24 16.94 -27.42
CA SER A 167 1.66 16.06 -28.52
C SER A 167 0.53 15.59 -29.42
N GLY A 168 -0.71 15.57 -28.93
CA GLY A 168 -1.85 14.92 -29.59
C GLY A 168 -1.75 13.39 -29.66
N SER A 169 -0.71 12.76 -29.08
CA SER A 169 -0.44 11.33 -29.20
C SER A 169 -0.82 10.57 -27.94
N LEU A 170 -1.78 9.65 -28.07
CA LEU A 170 -2.15 8.72 -26.99
C LEU A 170 -1.01 7.76 -26.64
N SER A 171 -0.25 7.32 -27.66
CA SER A 171 0.88 6.41 -27.46
C SER A 171 1.97 7.08 -26.62
N LEU A 172 2.39 8.28 -26.99
CA LEU A 172 3.41 9.02 -26.23
C LEU A 172 2.94 9.30 -24.79
N SER A 173 1.65 9.61 -24.62
CA SER A 173 1.05 9.90 -23.31
C SER A 173 1.11 8.71 -22.34
N VAL A 174 1.06 7.47 -22.83
CA VAL A 174 1.23 6.28 -21.97
C VAL A 174 2.69 5.95 -21.76
N GLN A 175 3.53 6.02 -22.81
CA GLN A 175 4.95 5.65 -22.75
C GLN A 175 5.73 6.44 -21.70
N VAL A 176 5.40 7.72 -21.50
CA VAL A 176 6.05 8.57 -20.49
C VAL A 176 5.58 8.25 -19.06
N LEU A 177 4.39 7.68 -18.88
CA LEU A 177 3.88 7.30 -17.55
C LEU A 177 4.70 6.18 -16.93
N THR A 178 5.34 5.32 -17.72
CA THR A 178 6.28 4.31 -17.20
C THR A 178 7.37 4.95 -16.35
N GLY A 179 7.82 6.17 -16.68
CA GLY A 179 8.71 6.96 -15.84
C GLY A 179 8.09 7.26 -14.47
N TYR A 180 6.83 7.71 -14.43
CA TYR A 180 6.10 7.98 -13.19
C TYR A 180 5.98 6.72 -12.30
N SER A 181 5.65 5.55 -12.88
CA SER A 181 5.64 4.29 -12.15
C SER A 181 6.99 3.97 -11.54
N LEU A 182 8.06 4.07 -12.33
CA LEU A 182 9.42 3.78 -11.90
C LEU A 182 9.86 4.71 -10.75
N GLY A 183 9.44 5.98 -10.78
CA GLY A 183 9.66 6.94 -9.72
C GLY A 183 8.99 6.53 -8.41
N CYS A 184 7.73 6.09 -8.49
CA CYS A 184 7.01 5.56 -7.34
C CYS A 184 7.71 4.32 -6.76
N SER A 185 8.13 3.38 -7.61
CA SER A 185 8.81 2.15 -7.18
C SER A 185 10.15 2.42 -6.50
N MET A 186 10.90 3.40 -6.99
CA MET A 186 12.18 3.77 -6.38
C MET A 186 12.00 4.28 -4.95
N ILE A 187 11.02 5.14 -4.70
CA ILE A 187 10.74 5.60 -3.33
C ILE A 187 10.23 4.45 -2.45
N ALA A 188 9.30 3.65 -2.96
CA ALA A 188 8.72 2.52 -2.24
C ALA A 188 9.79 1.53 -1.75
N LEU A 189 10.73 1.15 -2.63
CA LEU A 189 11.81 0.23 -2.29
C LEU A 189 12.63 0.72 -1.09
N PHE A 190 13.09 1.98 -1.13
CA PHE A 190 13.91 2.52 -0.05
C PHE A 190 13.11 2.76 1.22
N ALA A 191 11.91 3.33 1.13
CA ALA A 191 11.08 3.62 2.29
C ALA A 191 10.64 2.34 3.03
N ARG A 192 10.32 1.27 2.29
CA ARG A 192 9.90 -0.01 2.89
C ARG A 192 11.08 -0.75 3.53
N VAL A 193 12.25 -0.73 2.88
CA VAL A 193 13.46 -1.38 3.43
C VAL A 193 14.05 -0.57 4.58
N GLY A 194 14.24 0.73 4.40
CA GLY A 194 14.83 1.62 5.40
C GLY A 194 13.95 1.72 6.64
N GLY A 195 12.68 2.11 6.46
CA GLY A 195 11.69 2.14 7.53
C GLY A 195 11.47 0.77 8.18
N GLY A 196 11.43 -0.31 7.39
CA GLY A 196 11.28 -1.69 7.86
C GLY A 196 12.43 -2.18 8.74
N ILE A 197 13.67 -1.86 8.37
CA ILE A 197 14.86 -2.17 9.21
C ILE A 197 14.80 -1.38 10.51
N TYR A 198 14.39 -0.11 10.47
CA TYR A 198 14.28 0.74 11.66
C TYR A 198 13.24 0.19 12.66
N THR A 199 12.00 -0.03 12.22
CA THR A 199 10.92 -0.56 13.10
C THR A 199 11.28 -1.92 13.66
N LYS A 200 11.66 -2.89 12.82
CA LYS A 200 11.87 -4.26 13.30
C LYS A 200 13.14 -4.45 14.13
N ALA A 201 14.12 -3.55 14.00
CA ALA A 201 15.24 -3.53 14.93
C ALA A 201 14.83 -3.01 16.31
N ALA A 202 14.01 -1.95 16.36
CA ALA A 202 13.53 -1.36 17.60
C ALA A 202 12.56 -2.28 18.33
N ASP A 203 11.56 -2.81 17.64
CA ASP A 203 10.56 -3.80 18.10
C ASP A 203 11.24 -5.00 18.76
N VAL A 204 12.09 -5.72 18.02
CA VAL A 204 12.82 -6.91 18.55
C VAL A 204 13.72 -6.54 19.74
N GLY A 205 14.40 -5.38 19.69
CA GLY A 205 15.26 -4.94 20.79
C GLY A 205 14.47 -4.60 22.05
N ALA A 206 13.35 -3.89 21.91
CA ALA A 206 12.48 -3.48 23.00
C ALA A 206 11.84 -4.69 23.67
N ASP A 207 11.29 -5.61 22.87
CA ASP A 207 10.56 -6.77 23.36
C ASP A 207 11.44 -7.81 24.06
N LEU A 208 12.61 -8.11 23.48
CA LEU A 208 13.52 -9.09 24.08
C LEU A 208 14.00 -8.64 25.47
N VAL A 209 14.46 -7.39 25.59
CA VAL A 209 14.98 -6.90 26.87
C VAL A 209 13.85 -6.60 27.85
N GLY A 210 12.77 -5.96 27.39
CA GLY A 210 11.64 -5.60 28.23
C GLY A 210 10.88 -6.81 28.76
N LYS A 211 10.33 -7.62 27.85
CA LYS A 211 9.41 -8.71 28.23
C LYS A 211 10.15 -9.94 28.77
N LEU A 212 11.27 -10.34 28.17
CA LEU A 212 11.93 -11.60 28.52
C LEU A 212 12.99 -11.46 29.62
N GLU A 213 13.80 -10.41 29.61
CA GLU A 213 14.89 -10.24 30.58
C GLU A 213 14.46 -9.45 31.81
N ALA A 214 13.87 -8.28 31.61
CA ALA A 214 13.47 -7.39 32.70
C ALA A 214 12.09 -7.73 33.30
N GLY A 215 11.25 -8.47 32.58
CA GLY A 215 9.89 -8.82 33.01
C GLY A 215 8.96 -7.61 33.19
N ILE A 216 9.21 -6.54 32.44
CA ILE A 216 8.38 -5.33 32.43
C ILE A 216 7.30 -5.41 31.33
N PRO A 217 6.18 -4.67 31.46
CA PRO A 217 5.17 -4.60 30.42
C PRO A 217 5.73 -4.18 29.05
N GLU A 218 5.00 -4.55 28.00
CA GLU A 218 5.16 -4.01 26.66
C GLU A 218 4.95 -2.49 26.67
N ASP A 219 5.71 -1.75 25.85
CA ASP A 219 5.67 -0.28 25.79
C ASP A 219 5.93 0.45 27.12
N ASP A 220 6.59 -0.19 28.09
CA ASP A 220 6.86 0.45 29.38
C ASP A 220 7.83 1.63 29.21
N ALA A 221 7.49 2.79 29.80
CA ALA A 221 8.29 4.01 29.72
C ALA A 221 9.73 3.87 30.25
N ARG A 222 10.04 2.83 31.03
CA ARG A 222 11.40 2.52 31.51
C ARG A 222 12.28 1.93 30.42
N ASN A 223 11.70 1.33 29.38
CA ASN A 223 12.44 0.74 28.29
C ASN A 223 12.80 1.83 27.25
N PRO A 224 14.09 2.15 27.06
CA PRO A 224 14.51 3.25 26.21
C PRO A 224 14.27 3.01 24.71
N ALA A 225 13.96 1.77 24.30
CA ALA A 225 13.67 1.45 22.90
C ALA A 225 12.20 1.69 22.50
N THR A 226 11.29 1.90 23.45
CA THR A 226 9.84 2.06 23.18
C THR A 226 9.51 3.26 22.29
N ILE A 227 10.20 4.39 22.46
CA ILE A 227 10.06 5.54 21.56
C ILE A 227 10.54 5.19 20.15
N ALA A 228 11.65 4.45 20.02
CA ALA A 228 12.14 4.05 18.70
C ALA A 228 11.20 3.07 18.02
N ASP A 229 10.58 2.17 18.78
CA ASP A 229 9.58 1.23 18.31
C ASP A 229 8.35 1.95 17.77
N ASN A 230 7.77 2.83 18.59
CA ASN A 230 6.61 3.64 18.21
C ASN A 230 6.93 4.59 17.03
N VAL A 231 8.15 5.14 16.93
CA VAL A 231 8.61 5.87 15.74
C VAL A 231 8.66 4.95 14.52
N GLY A 232 9.12 3.72 14.71
CA GLY A 232 9.19 2.66 13.73
C GLY A 232 7.86 2.41 13.01
N ASP A 233 6.77 2.27 13.74
CA ASP A 233 5.44 2.01 13.17
C ASP A 233 5.03 3.11 12.18
N ASN A 234 5.41 4.35 12.48
CA ASN A 234 5.09 5.50 11.63
C ASN A 234 5.97 5.59 10.38
N VAL A 235 7.25 5.22 10.46
CA VAL A 235 8.18 5.33 9.33
C VAL A 235 8.17 4.08 8.44
N GLY A 236 8.04 2.89 9.03
CA GLY A 236 7.96 1.63 8.32
C GLY A 236 6.54 1.31 7.87
N ASP A 237 5.64 1.16 8.85
CA ASP A 237 4.31 0.59 8.63
C ASP A 237 3.26 1.60 8.18
N ILE A 238 3.55 2.90 8.26
CA ILE A 238 2.73 3.95 7.63
C ILE A 238 3.40 4.51 6.37
N ALA A 239 4.57 5.17 6.50
CA ALA A 239 5.18 5.84 5.35
C ALA A 239 5.64 4.86 4.27
N GLY A 240 6.38 3.82 4.66
CA GLY A 240 6.83 2.77 3.72
C GLY A 240 5.66 2.06 3.04
N MET A 241 4.63 1.67 3.80
CA MET A 241 3.42 1.06 3.26
C MET A 241 2.67 1.99 2.28
N GLY A 242 2.57 3.28 2.61
CA GLY A 242 1.93 4.26 1.74
C GLY A 242 2.62 4.38 0.38
N SER A 243 3.95 4.44 0.38
CA SER A 243 4.74 4.47 -0.86
C SER A 243 4.63 3.16 -1.66
N ASP A 244 4.66 2.00 -0.99
CA ASP A 244 4.49 0.67 -1.58
C ASP A 244 3.15 0.52 -2.32
N LEU A 245 2.05 0.87 -1.67
CA LEU A 245 0.73 0.77 -2.30
C LEU A 245 0.49 1.85 -3.37
N THR A 246 1.18 2.99 -3.29
CA THR A 246 1.17 4.00 -4.38
C THR A 246 1.81 3.43 -5.64
N GLU A 247 2.96 2.75 -5.50
CA GLU A 247 3.66 2.07 -6.58
C GLU A 247 2.76 1.05 -7.27
N SER A 248 2.20 0.11 -6.51
CA SER A 248 1.44 -1.00 -7.08
C SER A 248 0.16 -0.51 -7.75
N TYR A 249 -0.51 0.47 -7.15
CA TYR A 249 -1.68 1.12 -7.74
C TYR A 249 -1.36 1.77 -9.09
N VAL A 250 -0.32 2.60 -9.13
CA VAL A 250 0.11 3.31 -10.34
C VAL A 250 0.58 2.33 -11.43
N GLY A 251 1.37 1.32 -11.05
CA GLY A 251 1.88 0.32 -11.99
C GLY A 251 0.78 -0.54 -12.61
N SER A 252 -0.24 -0.91 -11.83
CA SER A 252 -1.39 -1.67 -12.35
C SER A 252 -2.17 -0.89 -13.41
N ILE A 253 -2.35 0.43 -13.21
CA ILE A 253 -3.03 1.29 -14.17
C ILE A 253 -2.17 1.40 -15.43
N ILE A 254 -0.88 1.69 -15.30
CA ILE A 254 0.01 1.92 -16.46
C ILE A 254 0.17 0.66 -17.31
N SER A 255 0.35 -0.50 -16.69
CA SER A 255 0.38 -1.78 -17.43
C SER A 255 -0.94 -2.04 -18.18
N CYS A 256 -2.09 -1.75 -17.56
CA CYS A 256 -3.38 -1.87 -18.23
C CYS A 256 -3.55 -0.88 -19.39
N LEU A 257 -3.10 0.37 -19.22
CA LEU A 257 -3.08 1.37 -20.30
C LEU A 257 -2.20 0.95 -21.48
N THR A 258 -1.01 0.44 -21.16
CA THR A 258 -0.03 -0.05 -22.15
C THR A 258 -0.63 -1.20 -22.95
N MET A 259 -1.21 -2.19 -22.27
CA MET A 259 -1.88 -3.32 -22.91
C MET A 259 -3.08 -2.89 -23.75
N ALA A 260 -3.86 -1.90 -23.30
CA ALA A 260 -4.97 -1.34 -24.07
C ALA A 260 -4.50 -0.69 -25.37
N LEU A 261 -3.38 0.04 -25.34
CA LEU A 261 -2.78 0.62 -26.55
C LEU A 261 -2.37 -0.45 -27.54
N PHE A 262 -1.64 -1.48 -27.12
CA PHE A 262 -1.20 -2.54 -28.02
C PHE A 262 -2.38 -3.31 -28.62
N THR A 263 -3.37 -3.66 -27.80
CA THR A 263 -4.50 -4.49 -28.22
C THR A 263 -5.49 -3.73 -29.10
N PHE A 264 -5.75 -2.44 -28.82
CA PHE A 264 -6.85 -1.69 -29.44
C PHE A 264 -6.43 -0.45 -30.25
N SER A 265 -5.14 -0.24 -30.52
CA SER A 265 -4.65 0.91 -31.30
C SER A 265 -5.28 1.06 -32.69
N SER A 266 -5.61 -0.06 -33.34
CA SER A 266 -6.22 -0.10 -34.69
C SER A 266 -7.74 0.11 -34.69
N ASN A 267 -8.38 0.13 -33.52
CA ASN A 267 -9.82 0.30 -33.39
C ASN A 267 -10.19 1.79 -33.35
N THR A 268 -11.19 2.21 -34.12
CA THR A 268 -11.70 3.60 -34.14
C THR A 268 -12.20 4.08 -32.78
N ASN A 269 -12.66 3.16 -31.92
CA ASN A 269 -13.04 3.43 -30.53
C ASN A 269 -11.99 2.95 -29.50
N GLY A 270 -10.76 2.66 -29.94
CA GLY A 270 -9.67 2.15 -29.10
C GLY A 270 -9.38 2.99 -27.86
N TYR A 271 -9.54 4.32 -27.98
CA TYR A 271 -9.38 5.26 -26.87
C TYR A 271 -10.31 4.97 -25.68
N LYS A 272 -11.47 4.32 -25.89
CA LYS A 272 -12.38 3.97 -24.79
C LYS A 272 -11.81 2.88 -23.88
N TYR A 273 -11.17 1.86 -24.46
CA TYR A 273 -10.52 0.81 -23.68
C TYR A 273 -9.33 1.35 -22.90
N LEU A 274 -8.63 2.34 -23.47
CA LEU A 274 -7.58 3.06 -22.76
C LEU A 274 -8.11 3.86 -21.56
N LEU A 275 -9.22 4.59 -21.72
CA LEU A 275 -9.75 5.45 -20.65
C LEU A 275 -10.57 4.68 -19.60
N PHE A 276 -11.03 3.47 -19.92
CA PHE A 276 -11.83 2.63 -19.03
C PHE A 276 -11.20 2.35 -17.66
N PRO A 277 -9.94 1.86 -17.55
CA PRO A 277 -9.31 1.61 -16.25
C PRO A 277 -9.18 2.90 -15.40
N LEU A 278 -8.96 4.06 -16.02
CA LEU A 278 -8.91 5.35 -15.31
C LEU A 278 -10.26 5.73 -14.71
N LEU A 279 -11.35 5.50 -15.45
CA LEU A 279 -12.71 5.74 -14.97
C LEU A 279 -13.08 4.81 -13.82
N ILE A 280 -12.70 3.53 -13.89
CA ILE A 280 -12.89 2.58 -12.78
C ILE A 280 -12.13 3.06 -11.54
N CYS A 281 -10.89 3.52 -11.71
CA CYS A 281 -10.08 4.07 -10.62
C CYS A 281 -10.68 5.36 -10.04
N ALA A 282 -11.21 6.26 -10.86
CA ALA A 282 -11.89 7.47 -10.40
C ALA A 282 -13.10 7.14 -9.52
N VAL A 283 -13.90 6.15 -9.93
CA VAL A 283 -15.03 5.68 -9.11
C VAL A 283 -14.54 5.00 -7.84
N GLY A 284 -13.50 4.17 -7.91
CA GLY A 284 -12.92 3.50 -6.74
C GLY A 284 -12.38 4.47 -5.67
N VAL A 285 -11.75 5.56 -6.12
CA VAL A 285 -11.28 6.65 -5.26
C VAL A 285 -12.48 7.36 -4.58
N LEU A 286 -13.53 7.69 -5.32
CA LEU A 286 -14.74 8.30 -4.75
C LEU A 286 -15.52 7.33 -3.83
N ALA A 287 -15.57 6.05 -4.19
CA ALA A 287 -16.16 4.99 -3.38
C ALA A 287 -15.43 4.85 -2.05
N SER A 288 -14.10 5.00 -2.04
CA SER A 288 -13.29 5.01 -0.82
C SER A 288 -13.62 6.20 0.07
N VAL A 289 -13.77 7.41 -0.49
CA VAL A 289 -14.22 8.60 0.25
C VAL A 289 -15.61 8.38 0.87
N PHE A 290 -16.55 7.88 0.07
CA PHE A 290 -17.92 7.63 0.52
C PHE A 290 -17.98 6.57 1.63
N SER A 291 -17.23 5.48 1.47
CA SER A 291 -17.11 4.45 2.50
C SER A 291 -16.52 5.01 3.80
N ALA A 292 -15.44 5.79 3.71
CA ALA A 292 -14.82 6.42 4.87
C ALA A 292 -15.78 7.39 5.60
N LEU A 293 -16.64 8.10 4.88
CA LEU A 293 -17.69 8.95 5.46
C LEU A 293 -18.71 8.12 6.25
N ILE A 294 -19.20 7.00 5.70
CA ILE A 294 -20.17 6.13 6.36
C ILE A 294 -19.62 5.55 7.65
N ILE A 295 -18.40 5.01 7.62
CA ILE A 295 -17.77 4.40 8.80
C ILE A 295 -17.64 5.41 9.92
N ARG A 296 -17.24 6.63 9.61
CA ARG A 296 -17.05 7.70 10.60
C ARG A 296 -18.36 8.31 11.11
N ALA A 297 -19.44 8.26 10.33
CA ALA A 297 -20.74 8.76 10.72
C ALA A 297 -21.44 7.88 11.77
N ARG A 298 -21.16 6.58 11.80
CA ARG A 298 -21.79 5.61 12.69
C ARG A 298 -20.93 5.27 13.91
N ASN A 299 -21.57 4.89 15.02
CA ASN A 299 -20.87 4.32 16.18
C ASN A 299 -20.74 2.79 16.03
N TRP A 300 -19.55 2.28 16.32
CA TRP A 300 -19.22 0.87 16.19
C TRP A 300 -18.67 0.34 17.51
N LYS A 301 -19.17 -0.83 17.93
CA LYS A 301 -18.64 -1.56 19.08
C LYS A 301 -17.56 -2.56 18.69
N ASP A 302 -17.66 -3.09 17.48
CA ASP A 302 -16.77 -4.09 16.90
C ASP A 302 -15.94 -3.42 15.78
N PRO A 303 -14.65 -3.18 16.01
CA PRO A 303 -13.74 -2.59 15.02
C PRO A 303 -13.60 -3.46 13.77
N HIS A 304 -13.45 -4.77 13.93
CA HIS A 304 -13.22 -5.69 12.82
C HIS A 304 -14.39 -5.65 11.83
N LYS A 305 -15.62 -5.70 12.36
CA LYS A 305 -16.83 -5.57 11.54
C LYS A 305 -16.93 -4.22 10.83
N ALA A 306 -16.54 -3.13 11.48
CA ALA A 306 -16.56 -1.80 10.89
C ALA A 306 -15.59 -1.70 9.70
N LEU A 307 -14.37 -2.21 9.85
CA LEU A 307 -13.33 -2.20 8.82
C LEU A 307 -13.72 -3.07 7.62
N ASN A 308 -14.26 -4.27 7.85
CA ASN A 308 -14.74 -5.15 6.77
C ASN A 308 -15.91 -4.55 5.99
N ILE A 309 -16.88 -3.94 6.69
CA ILE A 309 -18.00 -3.25 6.03
C ILE A 309 -17.48 -2.09 5.16
N SER A 310 -16.42 -1.40 5.58
CA SER A 310 -15.83 -0.33 4.79
C SER A 310 -15.33 -0.81 3.43
N THR A 311 -14.63 -1.94 3.40
CA THR A 311 -14.10 -2.57 2.19
C THR A 311 -15.24 -3.08 1.30
N TYR A 312 -16.28 -3.68 1.89
CA TYR A 312 -17.44 -4.18 1.14
C TYR A 312 -18.28 -3.08 0.50
N ILE A 313 -18.48 -1.94 1.19
CA ILE A 313 -19.20 -0.79 0.62
C ILE A 313 -18.45 -0.26 -0.61
N ALA A 314 -17.14 -0.02 -0.49
CA ALA A 314 -16.36 0.49 -1.61
C ALA A 314 -16.37 -0.50 -2.78
N THR A 315 -16.18 -1.79 -2.50
CA THR A 315 -16.20 -2.85 -3.52
C THR A 315 -17.56 -2.93 -4.22
N GLY A 316 -18.67 -2.90 -3.48
CA GLY A 316 -20.01 -2.93 -4.05
C GLY A 316 -20.29 -1.76 -5.00
N ILE A 317 -19.84 -0.55 -4.65
CA ILE A 317 -19.96 0.64 -5.51
C ILE A 317 -19.17 0.44 -6.81
N VAL A 318 -17.94 -0.08 -6.73
CA VAL A 318 -17.12 -0.32 -7.92
C VAL A 318 -17.71 -1.44 -8.78
N ILE A 319 -18.28 -2.50 -8.21
CA ILE A 319 -18.96 -3.56 -8.97
C ILE A 319 -20.08 -2.93 -9.81
N VAL A 320 -20.97 -2.15 -9.20
CA VAL A 320 -22.06 -1.48 -9.93
C VAL A 320 -21.51 -0.56 -11.02
N ALA A 321 -20.49 0.24 -10.70
CA ALA A 321 -19.88 1.14 -11.68
C ALA A 321 -19.21 0.39 -12.84
N SER A 322 -18.55 -0.74 -12.58
CA SER A 322 -17.91 -1.58 -13.60
C SER A 322 -18.94 -2.15 -14.57
N VAL A 323 -20.11 -2.57 -14.08
CA VAL A 323 -21.24 -3.05 -14.89
C VAL A 323 -21.76 -1.91 -15.77
N LEU A 324 -22.03 -0.75 -15.18
CA LEU A 324 -22.56 0.41 -15.91
C LEU A 324 -21.57 0.90 -16.97
N LEU A 325 -20.29 1.08 -16.63
CA LEU A 325 -19.27 1.53 -17.57
C LEU A 325 -19.02 0.50 -18.68
N SER A 326 -19.01 -0.80 -18.37
CA SER A 326 -18.82 -1.83 -19.39
C SER A 326 -19.98 -1.85 -20.40
N ILE A 327 -21.22 -1.84 -19.91
CA ILE A 327 -22.41 -1.91 -20.77
C ILE A 327 -22.64 -0.60 -21.55
N PHE A 328 -22.56 0.56 -20.89
CA PHE A 328 -22.94 1.83 -21.52
C PHE A 328 -21.78 2.55 -22.21
N TYR A 329 -20.56 2.48 -21.66
CA TYR A 329 -19.40 3.20 -22.22
C TYR A 329 -18.67 2.35 -23.27
N LEU A 330 -18.28 1.11 -22.91
CA LEU A 330 -17.60 0.16 -23.82
C LEU A 330 -18.57 -0.54 -24.78
N LYS A 331 -19.84 -0.71 -24.40
CA LYS A 331 -20.82 -1.56 -25.11
C LYS A 331 -20.40 -3.03 -25.16
N GLU A 332 -19.67 -3.48 -24.14
CA GLU A 332 -19.18 -4.85 -24.02
C GLU A 332 -19.28 -5.32 -22.56
N TRP A 333 -19.85 -6.50 -22.35
CA TRP A 333 -20.06 -7.05 -21.00
C TRP A 333 -18.87 -7.85 -20.47
N LYS A 334 -17.91 -8.24 -21.30
CA LYS A 334 -16.81 -9.12 -20.87
C LYS A 334 -15.89 -8.44 -19.86
N PHE A 335 -15.61 -7.15 -20.07
CA PHE A 335 -14.66 -6.40 -19.24
C PHE A 335 -15.14 -6.12 -17.81
N MET A 336 -16.45 -6.09 -17.55
CA MET A 336 -16.93 -6.03 -16.15
C MET A 336 -16.52 -7.30 -15.38
N LEU A 337 -16.51 -8.47 -16.01
CA LEU A 337 -16.11 -9.71 -15.34
C LEU A 337 -14.62 -9.73 -15.01
N CYS A 338 -13.78 -9.11 -15.83
CA CYS A 338 -12.35 -8.93 -15.53
C CYS A 338 -12.15 -8.01 -14.32
N VAL A 339 -12.86 -6.87 -14.23
CA VAL A 339 -12.76 -5.99 -13.06
C VAL A 339 -13.29 -6.68 -11.80
N ILE A 340 -14.45 -7.34 -11.90
CA ILE A 340 -15.08 -8.05 -10.79
C ILE A 340 -14.21 -9.20 -10.30
N SER A 341 -13.54 -9.94 -11.21
CA SER A 341 -12.63 -11.03 -10.80
C SER A 341 -11.47 -10.50 -9.95
N GLY A 342 -10.96 -9.31 -10.24
CA GLY A 342 -9.93 -8.64 -9.44
C GLY A 342 -10.40 -8.25 -8.05
N LEU A 343 -11.59 -7.64 -7.97
CA LEU A 343 -12.22 -7.27 -6.69
C LEU A 343 -12.47 -8.51 -5.81
N VAL A 344 -13.03 -9.57 -6.41
CA VAL A 344 -13.31 -10.83 -5.72
C VAL A 344 -12.01 -11.51 -5.29
N ALA A 345 -10.98 -11.52 -6.13
CA ALA A 345 -9.67 -12.05 -5.78
C ALA A 345 -9.05 -11.28 -4.60
N GLY A 346 -9.16 -9.96 -4.59
CA GLY A 346 -8.70 -9.13 -3.47
C GLY A 346 -9.38 -9.47 -2.16
N ILE A 347 -10.72 -9.58 -2.16
CA ILE A 347 -11.48 -10.00 -0.96
C ILE A 347 -11.12 -11.42 -0.54
N ALA A 348 -11.01 -12.35 -1.50
CA ALA A 348 -10.68 -13.73 -1.22
C ALA A 348 -9.30 -13.85 -0.57
N ILE A 349 -8.28 -13.17 -1.12
CA ILE A 349 -6.92 -13.17 -0.56
C ILE A 349 -6.91 -12.53 0.83
N GLY A 350 -7.68 -11.45 1.04
CA GLY A 350 -7.86 -10.87 2.37
C GLY A 350 -8.44 -11.89 3.36
N PHE A 351 -9.49 -12.60 2.99
CA PHE A 351 -10.06 -13.65 3.84
C PHE A 351 -9.08 -14.80 4.09
N VAL A 352 -8.29 -15.21 3.08
CA VAL A 352 -7.23 -16.19 3.26
C VAL A 352 -6.20 -15.70 4.28
N ALA A 353 -5.76 -14.44 4.20
CA ALA A 353 -4.85 -13.87 5.18
C ALA A 353 -5.46 -13.93 6.59
N GLU A 354 -6.71 -13.50 6.76
CA GLU A 354 -7.45 -13.56 8.03
C GLU A 354 -7.49 -14.98 8.63
N LEU A 355 -7.78 -15.99 7.81
CA LEU A 355 -7.80 -17.41 8.22
C LEU A 355 -6.48 -17.92 8.80
N TYR A 356 -5.36 -17.33 8.39
CA TYR A 356 -4.02 -17.74 8.80
C TYR A 356 -3.38 -16.81 9.84
N THR A 357 -3.97 -15.64 10.13
CA THR A 357 -3.39 -14.64 11.05
C THR A 357 -4.27 -14.19 12.20
N SER A 358 -5.60 -14.39 12.15
CA SER A 358 -6.48 -14.06 13.28
C SER A 358 -6.45 -15.15 14.36
N ASP A 359 -6.44 -14.73 15.62
CA ASP A 359 -6.48 -15.56 16.82
C ASP A 359 -7.80 -16.33 16.98
N GLU A 360 -8.82 -15.98 16.20
CA GLU A 360 -10.10 -16.67 16.18
C GLU A 360 -10.04 -18.01 15.41
N PHE A 361 -9.09 -18.19 14.49
CA PHE A 361 -8.99 -19.36 13.62
C PHE A 361 -8.04 -20.44 14.13
N SER A 362 -8.23 -21.67 13.61
CA SER A 362 -7.46 -22.85 14.04
C SER A 362 -5.97 -22.75 13.73
N SER A 363 -5.58 -22.04 12.66
CA SER A 363 -4.19 -21.86 12.25
C SER A 363 -3.35 -21.22 13.35
N VAL A 364 -3.80 -20.10 13.91
CA VAL A 364 -3.09 -19.37 14.97
C VAL A 364 -3.25 -20.08 16.32
N LYS A 365 -4.44 -20.62 16.62
CA LYS A 365 -4.66 -21.44 17.83
C LYS A 365 -3.73 -22.65 17.90
N GLN A 366 -3.39 -23.25 16.77
CA GLN A 366 -2.43 -24.34 16.71
C GLN A 366 -1.02 -23.85 17.07
N ILE A 367 -0.56 -22.72 16.51
CA ILE A 367 0.74 -22.13 16.85
C ILE A 367 0.82 -21.83 18.36
N ALA A 368 -0.22 -21.18 18.91
CA ALA A 368 -0.29 -20.88 20.34
C ALA A 368 -0.26 -22.14 21.21
N LYS A 369 -0.87 -23.25 20.75
CA LYS A 369 -0.82 -24.54 21.43
C LYS A 369 0.60 -25.15 21.38
N GLU A 370 1.27 -25.07 20.23
CA GLU A 370 2.64 -25.56 20.07
C GLU A 370 3.64 -24.77 20.93
N SER A 371 3.39 -23.49 21.21
CA SER A 371 4.19 -22.68 22.13
C SER A 371 4.28 -23.26 23.55
N GLN A 372 3.36 -24.14 23.95
CA GLN A 372 3.40 -24.83 25.25
C GLN A 372 4.58 -25.81 25.37
N THR A 373 5.16 -26.25 24.25
CA THR A 373 6.28 -27.20 24.21
C THR A 373 7.65 -26.54 23.98
N GLY A 374 7.68 -25.21 23.85
CA GLY A 374 8.90 -24.40 23.79
C GLY A 374 9.01 -23.50 22.55
N HIS A 375 10.07 -22.69 22.49
CA HIS A 375 10.28 -21.75 21.38
C HIS A 375 10.56 -22.46 20.04
N GLY A 376 11.26 -23.59 20.06
CA GLY A 376 11.60 -24.34 18.85
C GLY A 376 10.36 -24.87 18.12
N THR A 377 9.40 -25.44 18.86
CA THR A 377 8.15 -25.94 18.29
C THR A 377 7.25 -24.80 17.81
N ASN A 378 7.21 -23.67 18.52
CA ASN A 378 6.54 -22.45 18.05
C ASN A 378 7.07 -21.98 16.68
N ILE A 379 8.40 -21.90 16.52
CA ILE A 379 9.02 -21.50 15.25
C ILE A 379 8.70 -22.51 14.13
N ILE A 380 8.81 -23.81 14.41
CA ILE A 380 8.49 -24.87 13.43
C ILE A 380 7.02 -24.79 12.99
N ALA A 381 6.09 -24.62 13.94
CA ALA A 381 4.67 -24.49 13.67
C ALA A 381 4.37 -23.23 12.84
N GLY A 382 4.92 -22.09 13.24
CA GLY A 382 4.77 -20.82 12.52
C GLY A 382 5.27 -20.89 11.07
N LEU A 383 6.48 -21.43 10.86
CA LEU A 383 7.04 -21.65 9.52
C LEU A 383 6.16 -22.58 8.68
N GLY A 384 5.69 -23.69 9.26
CA GLY A 384 4.81 -24.64 8.58
C GLY A 384 3.46 -24.02 8.17
N VAL A 385 2.83 -23.26 9.06
CA VAL A 385 1.57 -22.54 8.77
C VAL A 385 1.81 -21.46 7.70
N GLY A 386 2.91 -20.72 7.78
CA GLY A 386 3.28 -19.72 6.78
C GLY A 386 3.50 -20.32 5.39
N MET A 387 4.18 -21.46 5.27
CA MET A 387 4.32 -22.15 4.00
C MET A 387 2.97 -22.65 3.47
N LYS A 388 2.10 -23.17 4.34
CA LYS A 388 0.76 -23.66 3.98
C LYS A 388 -0.16 -22.55 3.48
N SER A 389 -0.07 -21.34 4.03
CA SER A 389 -0.95 -20.22 3.66
C SER A 389 -0.80 -19.82 2.19
N THR A 390 0.38 -20.04 1.59
CA THR A 390 0.65 -19.72 0.17
C THR A 390 -0.25 -20.50 -0.80
N CYS A 391 -0.63 -21.74 -0.46
CA CYS A 391 -1.37 -22.62 -1.37
C CYS A 391 -2.70 -22.01 -1.81
N LEU A 392 -3.53 -21.61 -0.84
CA LEU A 392 -4.87 -21.09 -1.15
C LEU A 392 -4.79 -19.71 -1.83
N THR A 393 -3.84 -18.86 -1.43
CA THR A 393 -3.57 -17.57 -2.05
C THR A 393 -3.23 -17.71 -3.54
N ILE A 394 -2.32 -18.64 -3.89
CA ILE A 394 -1.94 -18.88 -5.29
C ILE A 394 -3.09 -19.48 -6.10
N VAL A 395 -3.88 -20.40 -5.52
CA VAL A 395 -5.07 -20.95 -6.20
C VAL A 395 -6.08 -19.84 -6.54
N CYS A 396 -6.34 -18.91 -5.61
CA CYS A 396 -7.21 -17.76 -5.87
C CYS A 396 -6.68 -16.88 -7.02
N LEU A 397 -5.38 -16.58 -7.04
CA LEU A 397 -4.74 -15.80 -8.11
C LEU A 397 -4.82 -16.50 -9.47
N CYS A 398 -4.48 -17.79 -9.54
CA CYS A 398 -4.56 -18.59 -10.76
C CYS A 398 -5.99 -18.60 -11.33
N PHE A 399 -7.00 -18.76 -10.47
CA PHE A 399 -8.40 -18.71 -10.89
C PHE A 399 -8.78 -17.33 -11.46
N ALA A 400 -8.37 -16.24 -10.79
CA ALA A 400 -8.61 -14.88 -11.27
C ALA A 400 -7.95 -14.61 -12.62
N ILE A 401 -6.69 -15.04 -12.81
CA ILE A 401 -5.95 -14.92 -14.07
C ILE A 401 -6.64 -15.72 -15.18
N ALA A 402 -7.02 -16.97 -14.92
CA ALA A 402 -7.69 -17.81 -15.91
C ALA A 402 -9.01 -17.20 -16.37
N LEU A 403 -9.82 -16.71 -15.42
CA LEU A 403 -11.09 -16.05 -15.73
C LEU A 403 -10.87 -14.76 -16.54
N ALA A 404 -9.89 -13.95 -16.13
CA ALA A 404 -9.54 -12.70 -16.79
C ALA A 404 -9.08 -12.93 -18.23
N TYR A 405 -8.21 -13.92 -18.45
CA TYR A 405 -7.70 -14.30 -19.76
C TYR A 405 -8.81 -14.82 -20.66
N PHE A 406 -9.71 -15.66 -20.13
CA PHE A 406 -10.84 -16.21 -20.89
C PHE A 406 -11.76 -15.11 -21.44
N PHE A 407 -12.03 -14.05 -20.67
CA PHE A 407 -12.94 -12.98 -21.08
C PHE A 407 -12.27 -11.84 -21.85
N GLY A 408 -11.02 -11.50 -21.53
CA GLY A 408 -10.37 -10.28 -22.03
C GLY A 408 -8.92 -10.45 -22.48
N GLY A 409 -8.38 -11.67 -22.52
CA GLY A 409 -6.98 -11.92 -22.89
C GLY A 409 -5.98 -11.21 -21.97
N ALA A 410 -4.84 -10.80 -22.53
CA ALA A 410 -3.80 -10.06 -21.79
C ALA A 410 -4.30 -8.73 -21.22
N TYR A 411 -5.16 -8.02 -21.96
CA TYR A 411 -5.83 -6.81 -21.46
C TYR A 411 -6.76 -7.13 -20.27
N GLY A 412 -7.48 -8.24 -20.33
CA GLY A 412 -8.32 -8.74 -19.24
C GLY A 412 -7.52 -9.00 -17.95
N ILE A 413 -6.35 -9.63 -18.05
CA ILE A 413 -5.44 -9.86 -16.89
C ILE A 413 -5.01 -8.53 -16.27
N SER A 414 -4.61 -7.56 -17.11
CA SER A 414 -4.21 -6.23 -16.64
C SER A 414 -5.39 -5.50 -15.99
N LEU A 415 -6.60 -5.66 -16.53
CA LEU A 415 -7.82 -5.06 -16.00
C LEU A 415 -8.27 -5.70 -14.68
N THR A 416 -8.04 -7.00 -14.49
CA THR A 416 -8.21 -7.69 -13.20
C THR A 416 -7.26 -7.15 -12.14
N THR A 417 -6.03 -6.82 -12.52
CA THR A 417 -5.08 -6.16 -11.63
C THR A 417 -5.61 -4.79 -11.16
N VAL A 418 -6.08 -3.96 -12.10
CA VAL A 418 -6.74 -2.69 -11.79
C VAL A 418 -8.00 -2.91 -10.94
N GLY A 419 -8.77 -3.97 -11.22
CA GLY A 419 -9.94 -4.34 -10.45
C GLY A 419 -9.60 -4.62 -8.98
N MET A 420 -8.50 -5.32 -8.72
CA MET A 420 -8.03 -5.55 -7.35
C MET A 420 -7.65 -4.24 -6.67
N LEU A 421 -6.91 -3.35 -7.35
CA LEU A 421 -6.33 -2.14 -6.77
C LEU A 421 -7.21 -0.88 -6.83
N CYS A 422 -8.34 -0.88 -7.52
CA CYS A 422 -9.17 0.32 -7.64
C CYS A 422 -9.79 0.78 -6.31
N THR A 423 -9.90 -0.12 -5.33
CA THR A 423 -10.32 0.17 -3.94
C THR A 423 -9.14 0.39 -2.98
N VAL A 424 -7.91 0.55 -3.49
CA VAL A 424 -6.69 0.74 -2.67
C VAL A 424 -6.85 1.86 -1.64
N GLY A 425 -7.62 2.90 -1.96
CA GLY A 425 -7.91 4.00 -1.04
C GLY A 425 -8.48 3.50 0.30
N ILE A 426 -9.52 2.66 0.27
CA ILE A 426 -10.11 2.11 1.51
C ILE A 426 -9.26 0.98 2.10
N THR A 427 -8.62 0.15 1.26
CA THR A 427 -7.79 -0.97 1.75
C THR A 427 -6.60 -0.45 2.56
N VAL A 428 -5.88 0.54 2.04
CA VAL A 428 -4.80 1.22 2.78
C VAL A 428 -5.34 1.96 4.00
N SER A 429 -6.58 2.48 3.94
CA SER A 429 -7.19 3.15 5.10
C SER A 429 -7.42 2.21 6.27
N VAL A 430 -7.80 0.97 5.96
CA VAL A 430 -7.99 -0.11 6.93
C VAL A 430 -6.65 -0.64 7.44
N ASP A 431 -5.64 -0.72 6.57
CA ASP A 431 -4.29 -1.16 6.98
C ASP A 431 -3.59 -0.11 7.86
N GLY A 432 -3.54 1.14 7.40
CA GLY A 432 -2.94 2.26 8.15
C GLY A 432 -3.67 2.64 9.45
N TYR A 433 -4.82 2.01 9.73
CA TYR A 433 -5.45 2.07 11.04
C TYR A 433 -4.62 1.36 12.12
N GLY A 434 -4.04 0.20 11.80
CA GLY A 434 -3.35 -0.68 12.74
C GLY A 434 -2.20 0.01 13.45
N PRO A 435 -1.19 0.53 12.72
CA PRO A 435 -0.04 1.20 13.34
C PRO A 435 -0.43 2.44 14.20
N ILE A 436 -1.56 3.09 13.89
CA ILE A 436 -2.06 4.21 14.70
C ILE A 436 -2.68 3.71 16.01
N ALA A 437 -3.35 2.57 15.98
CA ALA A 437 -3.90 1.92 17.17
C ALA A 437 -2.81 1.36 18.07
N ASP A 438 -1.78 0.76 17.47
CA ASP A 438 -0.58 0.24 18.14
C ASP A 438 0.13 1.35 18.95
N ASN A 439 0.53 2.42 18.26
CA ASN A 439 1.09 3.61 18.89
C ASN A 439 0.16 4.24 19.97
N ALA A 440 -1.16 4.15 19.79
CA ALA A 440 -2.09 4.65 20.80
C ALA A 440 -2.04 3.80 22.08
N GLY A 441 -1.83 2.49 21.95
CA GLY A 441 -1.56 1.57 23.05
C GLY A 441 -0.23 1.91 23.73
N GLY A 442 0.84 2.09 22.96
CA GLY A 442 2.16 2.43 23.52
C GLY A 442 2.14 3.76 24.28
N ILE A 443 1.49 4.78 23.72
CA ILE A 443 1.28 6.07 24.42
C ILE A 443 0.42 5.89 25.68
N ALA A 444 -0.60 5.03 25.66
CA ALA A 444 -1.44 4.80 26.83
C ALA A 444 -0.66 4.17 27.99
N GLU A 445 0.22 3.21 27.69
CA GLU A 445 1.07 2.56 28.69
C GLU A 445 2.13 3.53 29.22
N MET A 446 2.88 4.18 28.33
CA MET A 446 3.92 5.15 28.72
C MET A 446 3.37 6.33 29.53
N ALA A 447 2.14 6.77 29.24
CA ALA A 447 1.49 7.86 29.96
C ALA A 447 0.76 7.41 31.24
N GLU A 448 0.80 6.13 31.60
CA GLU A 448 0.10 5.54 32.76
C GLU A 448 -1.40 5.89 32.76
N LEU A 449 -2.03 5.80 31.58
CA LEU A 449 -3.48 5.99 31.48
C LEU A 449 -4.24 4.85 32.18
N PRO A 450 -5.53 5.05 32.52
CA PRO A 450 -6.34 3.99 33.13
C PRO A 450 -6.31 2.70 32.29
N LYS A 451 -6.32 1.53 32.96
CA LYS A 451 -6.19 0.21 32.31
C LYS A 451 -7.25 -0.04 31.24
N GLU A 452 -8.43 0.55 31.38
CA GLU A 452 -9.52 0.45 30.41
C GLU A 452 -9.12 1.05 29.05
N VAL A 453 -8.23 2.06 29.04
CA VAL A 453 -7.68 2.64 27.81
C VAL A 453 -6.80 1.61 27.10
N ARG A 454 -5.89 0.96 27.84
CA ARG A 454 -5.03 -0.10 27.28
C ARG A 454 -5.85 -1.28 26.76
N THR A 455 -6.87 -1.72 27.51
CA THR A 455 -7.78 -2.79 27.02
C THR A 455 -8.49 -2.42 25.71
N ILE A 456 -8.89 -1.16 25.54
CA ILE A 456 -9.47 -0.68 24.29
C ILE A 456 -8.42 -0.71 23.18
N THR A 457 -7.25 -0.12 23.41
CA THR A 457 -6.18 -0.05 22.39
C THR A 457 -5.65 -1.42 22.02
N ASP A 458 -5.49 -2.35 22.96
CA ASP A 458 -5.10 -3.75 22.69
C ASP A 458 -6.11 -4.44 21.76
N LYS A 459 -7.41 -4.19 21.98
CA LYS A 459 -8.43 -4.75 21.08
C LYS A 459 -8.39 -4.11 19.70
N LEU A 460 -8.03 -2.82 19.61
CA LEU A 460 -7.85 -2.15 18.32
C LEU A 460 -6.60 -2.64 17.59
N ASP A 461 -5.50 -2.83 18.31
CA ASP A 461 -4.24 -3.32 17.78
C ASP A 461 -4.34 -4.78 17.33
N SER A 462 -4.97 -5.66 18.12
CA SER A 462 -5.27 -7.04 17.70
C SER A 462 -6.04 -7.10 16.37
N VAL A 463 -7.03 -6.21 16.19
CA VAL A 463 -7.72 -6.06 14.90
C VAL A 463 -6.78 -5.48 13.84
N GLY A 464 -5.97 -4.49 14.20
CA GLY A 464 -4.91 -3.89 13.40
C GLY A 464 -3.96 -4.91 12.80
N ASN A 465 -3.46 -5.86 13.60
CA ASN A 465 -2.59 -6.95 13.20
C ASN A 465 -3.25 -7.86 12.15
N THR A 466 -4.54 -8.16 12.32
CA THR A 466 -5.31 -8.91 11.32
C THR A 466 -5.48 -8.09 10.04
N THR A 467 -5.80 -6.80 10.15
CA THR A 467 -5.95 -5.94 8.97
C THR A 467 -4.64 -5.67 8.24
N ALA A 468 -3.52 -5.64 8.95
CA ALA A 468 -2.19 -5.53 8.36
C ALA A 468 -1.80 -6.80 7.60
N ALA A 469 -2.20 -7.98 8.09
CA ALA A 469 -2.06 -9.22 7.34
C ALA A 469 -2.93 -9.24 6.08
N ILE A 470 -4.19 -8.79 6.19
CA ILE A 470 -5.10 -8.61 5.04
C ILE A 470 -4.49 -7.65 4.01
N GLY A 471 -3.99 -6.50 4.48
CA GLY A 471 -3.32 -5.49 3.66
C GLY A 471 -2.08 -6.04 2.97
N LYS A 472 -1.18 -6.70 3.71
CA LYS A 472 0.01 -7.38 3.15
C LYS A 472 -0.35 -8.47 2.13
N GLY A 473 -1.37 -9.29 2.43
CA GLY A 473 -1.88 -10.30 1.49
C GLY A 473 -2.39 -9.66 0.21
N PHE A 474 -3.13 -8.57 0.33
CA PHE A 474 -3.60 -7.76 -0.79
C PHE A 474 -2.43 -7.12 -1.57
N CYS A 475 -1.41 -6.57 -0.91
CA CYS A 475 -0.20 -6.06 -1.55
C CYS A 475 0.50 -7.16 -2.36
N ILE A 476 0.68 -8.36 -1.79
CA ILE A 476 1.36 -9.47 -2.48
C ILE A 476 0.55 -9.96 -3.67
N GLY A 477 -0.77 -10.16 -3.49
CA GLY A 477 -1.64 -10.59 -4.59
C GLY A 477 -1.68 -9.57 -5.72
N SER A 478 -1.77 -8.29 -5.38
CA SER A 478 -1.79 -7.21 -6.37
C SER A 478 -0.43 -7.03 -7.04
N ALA A 479 0.68 -7.09 -6.30
CA ALA A 479 2.03 -7.08 -6.85
C ALA A 479 2.27 -8.26 -7.81
N THR A 480 1.74 -9.45 -7.50
CA THR A 480 1.84 -10.62 -8.40
C THR A 480 1.10 -10.37 -9.71
N LEU A 481 -0.13 -9.85 -9.65
CA LEU A 481 -0.91 -9.53 -10.83
C LEU A 481 -0.29 -8.36 -11.63
N THR A 482 0.21 -7.33 -10.95
CA THR A 482 0.90 -6.18 -11.55
C THR A 482 2.20 -6.60 -12.23
N ALA A 483 3.01 -7.45 -11.59
CA ALA A 483 4.22 -8.00 -12.18
C ALA A 483 3.90 -8.83 -13.44
N LEU A 484 2.85 -9.66 -13.40
CA LEU A 484 2.39 -10.39 -14.59
C LEU A 484 1.95 -9.44 -15.71
N ALA A 485 1.16 -8.39 -15.38
CA ALA A 485 0.73 -7.39 -16.34
C ALA A 485 1.91 -6.62 -16.96
N PHE A 486 2.95 -6.32 -16.16
CA PHE A 486 4.19 -5.74 -16.65
C PHE A 486 4.99 -6.70 -17.53
N ILE A 487 5.06 -7.98 -17.20
CA ILE A 487 5.72 -8.98 -18.06
C ILE A 487 5.02 -9.06 -19.41
N LEU A 488 3.67 -9.10 -19.43
CA LEU A 488 2.89 -9.10 -20.67
C LEU A 488 3.12 -7.81 -21.48
N SER A 489 3.16 -6.66 -20.80
CA SER A 489 3.45 -5.37 -21.44
C SER A 489 4.88 -5.34 -22.01
N PHE A 490 5.85 -5.87 -21.27
CA PHE A 490 7.25 -5.95 -21.70
C PHE A 490 7.43 -6.84 -22.94
N ILE A 491 6.74 -7.99 -23.00
CA ILE A 491 6.74 -8.89 -24.16
C ILE A 491 6.32 -8.13 -25.43
N GLU A 492 5.22 -7.37 -25.34
CA GLU A 492 4.68 -6.58 -26.46
C GLU A 492 5.61 -5.40 -26.81
N SER A 493 6.05 -4.63 -25.82
CA SER A 493 6.91 -3.45 -26.02
C SER A 493 8.29 -3.82 -26.58
N ALA A 494 8.93 -4.88 -26.06
CA ALA A 494 10.24 -5.33 -26.50
C ALA A 494 10.18 -6.24 -27.73
N LYS A 495 8.97 -6.68 -28.14
CA LYS A 495 8.74 -7.60 -29.26
C LYS A 495 9.56 -8.89 -29.12
N VAL A 496 9.62 -9.42 -27.91
CA VAL A 496 10.37 -10.64 -27.57
C VAL A 496 9.40 -11.79 -27.29
N SER A 497 9.77 -13.00 -27.67
CA SER A 497 9.04 -14.20 -27.26
C SER A 497 9.70 -14.82 -26.04
N ILE A 498 8.94 -15.01 -24.96
CA ILE A 498 9.40 -15.68 -23.74
C ILE A 498 8.91 -17.13 -23.78
N THR A 499 9.72 -18.01 -24.36
CA THR A 499 9.44 -19.46 -24.39
C THR A 499 10.36 -20.19 -23.42
N LEU A 500 9.81 -21.21 -22.73
CA LEU A 500 10.61 -22.07 -21.84
C LEU A 500 11.62 -22.95 -22.57
N GLU A 501 11.50 -23.07 -23.90
CA GLU A 501 12.48 -23.76 -24.75
C GLU A 501 13.77 -22.96 -24.94
N ASN A 502 13.73 -21.64 -24.71
CA ASN A 502 14.91 -20.78 -24.84
C ASN A 502 15.81 -20.91 -23.60
N PRO A 503 17.07 -21.37 -23.74
CA PRO A 503 17.98 -21.53 -22.60
C PRO A 503 18.24 -20.22 -21.85
N CYS A 504 18.27 -19.07 -22.53
CA CYS A 504 18.44 -17.77 -21.89
C CYS A 504 17.26 -17.43 -20.97
N VAL A 505 16.04 -17.82 -21.34
CA VAL A 505 14.84 -17.63 -20.52
C VAL A 505 14.91 -18.53 -19.28
N LEU A 506 15.32 -19.79 -19.42
CA LEU A 506 15.49 -20.71 -18.29
C LEU A 506 16.57 -20.22 -17.31
N ILE A 507 17.72 -19.75 -17.81
CA ILE A 507 18.78 -19.17 -16.98
C ILE A 507 18.24 -17.94 -16.22
N GLY A 508 17.55 -17.05 -16.93
CA GLY A 508 16.92 -15.87 -16.33
C GLY A 508 15.89 -16.24 -15.26
N LEU A 509 15.07 -17.26 -15.48
CA LEU A 509 14.08 -17.75 -14.52
C LEU A 509 14.73 -18.27 -13.24
N ILE A 510 15.79 -19.08 -13.34
CA ILE A 510 16.51 -19.63 -12.18
C ILE A 510 17.21 -18.52 -11.38
N ILE A 511 17.88 -17.58 -12.06
CA ILE A 511 18.50 -16.42 -11.40
C ILE A 511 17.42 -15.57 -10.73
N GLY A 512 16.32 -15.29 -11.45
CA GLY A 512 15.20 -14.51 -10.94
C GLY A 512 14.55 -15.13 -9.70
N ALA A 513 14.37 -16.45 -9.67
CA ALA A 513 13.81 -17.17 -8.52
C ALA A 513 14.72 -17.11 -7.27
N MET A 514 16.03 -16.94 -7.45
CA MET A 514 16.99 -16.81 -6.35
C MET A 514 17.00 -15.40 -5.73
N LEU A 515 16.74 -14.35 -6.51
CA LEU A 515 16.84 -12.95 -6.05
C LEU A 515 15.99 -12.63 -4.80
N PRO A 516 14.72 -13.08 -4.65
CA PRO A 516 13.95 -12.85 -3.44
C PRO A 516 14.58 -13.47 -2.19
N TYR A 517 15.23 -14.63 -2.29
CA TYR A 517 15.92 -15.28 -1.18
C TYR A 517 17.16 -14.49 -0.76
N LEU A 518 17.96 -14.06 -1.74
CA LEU A 518 19.15 -13.24 -1.47
C LEU A 518 18.76 -11.90 -0.83
N PHE A 519 17.74 -11.24 -1.37
CA PHE A 519 17.22 -10.00 -0.81
C PHE A 519 16.71 -10.18 0.62
N SER A 520 15.94 -11.25 0.87
CA SER A 520 15.45 -11.59 2.21
C SER A 520 16.60 -11.85 3.19
N ALA A 521 17.65 -12.56 2.76
CA ALA A 521 18.82 -12.80 3.60
C ALA A 521 19.53 -11.49 4.00
N MET A 522 19.65 -10.55 3.06
CA MET A 522 20.26 -9.24 3.32
C MET A 522 19.44 -8.40 4.30
N THR A 523 18.11 -8.37 4.16
CA THR A 523 17.23 -7.59 5.05
C THR A 523 17.15 -8.21 6.45
N ILE A 524 16.98 -9.53 6.56
CA ILE A 524 16.98 -10.25 7.85
C ILE A 524 18.30 -10.03 8.59
N ALA A 525 19.43 -10.17 7.89
CA ALA A 525 20.74 -9.94 8.50
C ALA A 525 20.93 -8.48 8.96
N SER A 526 20.33 -7.51 8.25
CA SER A 526 20.39 -6.09 8.62
C SER A 526 19.57 -5.81 9.89
N VAL A 527 18.35 -6.36 9.98
CA VAL A 527 17.52 -6.29 11.19
C VAL A 527 18.25 -6.94 12.37
N GLY A 528 18.76 -8.16 12.21
CA GLY A 528 19.47 -8.86 13.29
C GLY A 528 20.72 -8.10 13.80
N LYS A 529 21.48 -7.48 12.90
CA LYS A 529 22.63 -6.62 13.30
C LYS A 529 22.19 -5.39 14.09
N ALA A 530 21.09 -4.75 13.68
CA ALA A 530 20.60 -3.54 14.35
C ALA A 530 19.94 -3.87 15.69
N ALA A 531 19.10 -4.91 15.74
CA ALA A 531 18.46 -5.39 16.97
C ALA A 531 19.49 -5.78 18.04
N ASN A 532 20.55 -6.52 17.66
CA ASN A 532 21.64 -6.86 18.60
C ASN A 532 22.34 -5.63 19.19
N LYS A 533 22.52 -4.56 18.39
CA LYS A 533 23.11 -3.32 18.91
C LYS A 533 22.19 -2.62 19.91
N ILE A 534 20.89 -2.60 19.62
CA ILE A 534 19.88 -2.03 20.51
C ILE A 534 19.86 -2.83 21.80
N PHE A 535 19.74 -4.15 21.72
CA PHE A 535 19.82 -5.08 22.85
C PHE A 535 21.01 -4.78 23.76
N CYS A 536 22.23 -4.78 23.21
CA CYS A 536 23.44 -4.49 23.98
C CYS A 536 23.49 -3.07 24.57
N SER A 537 22.77 -2.11 23.97
CA SER A 537 22.70 -0.74 24.48
C SER A 537 21.72 -0.62 25.64
N ILE A 538 20.63 -1.41 25.65
CA ILE A 538 19.67 -1.45 26.74
C ILE A 538 20.24 -2.23 27.92
N ASP A 539 20.87 -3.39 27.68
CA ASP A 539 21.48 -4.23 28.73
C ASP A 539 22.66 -3.52 29.44
N ALA A 540 23.28 -2.54 28.78
CA ALA A 540 24.33 -1.73 29.37
C ALA A 540 23.82 -0.62 30.33
N LEU A 541 22.50 -0.35 30.35
CA LEU A 541 21.84 0.65 31.20
C LEU A 541 21.24 -0.01 32.45
#